data_AF-A0A6L3VA33-F1
#
_entry.id   AF-A0A6L3VA33-F1
#
_cell.length_a   1.000
_cell.length_b   1.000
_cell.length_c   1.000
_cell.angle_alpha   90.00
_cell.angle_beta   90.00
_cell.angle_gamma   90.00
#
_symmetry.space_group_name_H-M   'P 1'
#
loop_
_entity.id
_entity.type
_entity.pdbx_description
1 polymer ?
#
loop_
_entity_poly.entity_id
_entity_poly.type
_entity_poly.pdbx_seq_one_letter_code
_entity_poly.pdbx_strand_id
1 'polypeptide(L)'
;MDVKAETLYSELRKTRKELIERLEEEHASPLIKPIIKEELLDVEDTLNKIELGLFGKCEISGEPIPEELLNMVPTIKSLNDYGEIDRFFRKGLFH
;
A
#
# COMPACT_ATOMS: atom_id res chain seq x y z
N MET A 1 4.55 16.61 -12.95
CA MET A 1 4.16 15.36 -12.25
C MET A 1 2.66 15.23 -12.35
N ASP A 2 2.15 14.01 -12.47
CA ASP A 2 0.70 13.72 -12.55
C ASP A 2 0.04 14.12 -11.21
N VAL A 3 -1.07 14.86 -11.26
CA VAL A 3 -1.81 15.35 -10.08
C VAL A 3 -2.25 14.19 -9.18
N LYS A 4 -2.58 13.03 -9.76
CA LYS A 4 -2.94 11.82 -9.01
C LYS A 4 -1.74 11.28 -8.21
N ALA A 5 -0.57 11.22 -8.83
CA ALA A 5 0.64 10.70 -8.20
C ALA A 5 1.12 11.60 -7.05
N GLU A 6 1.00 12.92 -7.21
CA GLU A 6 1.35 13.88 -6.15
C GLU A 6 0.38 13.80 -4.96
N THR A 7 -0.91 13.62 -5.24
CA THR A 7 -1.93 13.42 -4.20
C THR A 7 -1.67 12.13 -3.43
N LEU A 8 -1.46 11.02 -4.14
CA LEU A 8 -1.14 9.72 -3.53
C LEU A 8 0.11 9.79 -2.65
N TYR A 9 1.17 10.43 -3.13
CA TYR A 9 2.42 10.56 -2.37
C TYR A 9 2.23 11.37 -1.08
N SER A 10 1.45 12.45 -1.14
CA SER A 10 1.07 13.25 0.03
C SER A 10 0.27 12.44 1.04
N GLU A 11 -0.70 11.66 0.57
CA GLU A 11 -1.52 10.77 1.41
C GLU A 11 -0.67 9.71 2.11
N LEU A 12 0.21 9.02 1.38
CA LEU A 12 1.12 8.02 1.96
C LEU A 12 2.06 8.62 3.01
N ARG A 13 2.58 9.83 2.78
CA ARG A 13 3.41 10.53 3.78
C ARG A 13 2.63 10.89 5.04
N LYS A 14 1.36 11.29 4.89
CA LYS A 14 0.47 11.57 6.02
C LYS A 14 0.19 10.27 6.80
N THR A 15 -0.19 9.20 6.11
CA THR A 15 -0.42 7.89 6.73
C THR A 15 0.82 7.39 7.48
N ARG A 16 2.01 7.48 6.89
CA ARG A 16 3.28 7.14 7.55
C ARG A 16 3.43 7.87 8.89
N LYS A 17 3.17 9.18 8.91
CA LYS A 17 3.26 10.00 10.12
C LYS A 17 2.27 9.53 11.18
N GLU A 18 1.02 9.29 10.80
CA GLU A 18 -0.02 8.81 11.72
C GLU A 18 0.29 7.42 12.31
N LEU A 19 0.88 6.51 11.53
CA LEU A 19 1.29 5.18 12.00
C LEU A 19 2.44 5.26 13.00
N ILE A 20 3.43 6.14 12.76
CA ILE A 20 4.54 6.39 13.69
C ILE A 20 4.00 6.94 15.02
N GLU A 21 3.15 7.97 14.97
CA GLU A 21 2.54 8.56 16.17
C GLU A 21 1.81 7.49 16.99
N ARG A 22 1.03 6.62 16.34
CA ARG A 22 0.33 5.51 17.03
C ARG A 22 1.26 4.45 17.62
N LEU A 23 2.44 4.22 17.05
CA LEU A 23 3.42 3.30 17.62
C LEU A 23 4.11 3.87 18.87
N GLU A 24 4.26 5.20 18.92
CA GLU A 24 4.84 5.93 20.04
C GLU A 24 3.87 6.06 21.23
N GLU A 25 2.57 5.89 21.02
CA GLU A 25 1.57 5.87 22.10
C GLU A 25 1.86 4.77 23.14
N GLU A 26 2.01 5.17 24.41
CA GLU A 26 2.28 4.26 25.54
C GLU A 26 1.18 3.22 25.72
N HIS A 27 -0.08 3.57 25.42
CA HIS A 27 -1.25 2.74 25.66
C HIS A 27 -1.67 1.88 24.46
N ALA A 28 -0.94 1.91 23.35
CA ALA A 28 -1.27 1.07 22.20
C ALA A 28 -1.16 -0.43 22.57
N SER A 29 -2.21 -1.18 22.23
CA SER A 29 -2.30 -2.61 22.53
C SER A 29 -1.09 -3.38 21.98
N PRO A 30 -0.41 -4.23 22.78
CA PRO A 30 0.67 -5.08 22.30
C PRO A 30 0.29 -5.98 21.12
N LEU A 31 -0.99 -6.31 20.96
CA LEU A 31 -1.50 -7.09 19.83
C LEU A 31 -1.61 -6.28 18.53
N ILE A 32 -1.79 -4.97 18.64
CA ILE A 32 -1.98 -4.08 17.49
C ILE A 32 -0.64 -3.51 17.00
N LYS A 33 0.34 -3.32 17.90
CA LYS A 33 1.67 -2.80 17.54
C LYS A 33 2.34 -3.55 16.37
N PRO A 34 2.32 -4.90 16.30
CA PRO A 34 2.86 -5.63 15.15
C PRO A 34 2.16 -5.29 13.83
N ILE A 35 0.82 -5.20 13.84
CA ILE A 35 0.00 -4.89 12.65
C ILE A 35 0.32 -3.48 12.15
N ILE A 36 0.41 -2.50 13.06
CA ILE A 36 0.78 -1.12 12.70
C ILE A 36 2.20 -1.06 12.11
N LYS A 37 3.13 -1.87 12.63
CA LYS A 37 4.50 -1.94 12.08
C LYS A 37 4.52 -2.54 10.67
N GLU A 38 3.74 -3.59 10.42
CA GLU A 38 3.61 -4.19 9.09
C GLU A 38 3.03 -3.17 8.09
N GLU A 39 1.95 -2.48 8.46
CA GLU A 39 1.37 -1.42 7.62
C GLU A 39 2.39 -0.28 7.36
N LEU A 40 3.14 0.13 8.38
CA LEU A 40 4.17 1.16 8.23
C LEU A 40 5.26 0.73 7.24
N LEU A 41 5.72 -0.52 7.32
CA LEU A 41 6.70 -1.06 6.38
C LEU A 41 6.16 -1.04 4.94
N ASP A 42 4.90 -1.39 4.74
CA ASP A 42 4.27 -1.36 3.42
C ASP A 42 4.15 0.05 2.85
N VAL A 43 3.80 1.03 3.68
CA VAL A 43 3.75 2.45 3.30
C VAL A 43 5.16 2.98 2.97
N GLU A 44 6.16 2.69 3.80
CA GLU A 44 7.54 3.13 3.58
C GLU A 44 8.14 2.53 2.30
N ASP A 45 7.94 1.24 2.08
CA ASP A 45 8.36 0.56 0.87
C ASP A 45 7.69 1.16 -0.38
N THR A 46 6.39 1.46 -0.31
CA THR A 46 5.66 2.11 -1.40
C THR A 46 6.20 3.51 -1.71
N LEU A 47 6.48 4.32 -0.68
CA LEU A 47 7.12 5.62 -0.85
C LEU A 47 8.49 5.50 -1.52
N ASN A 48 9.32 4.54 -1.09
CA ASN A 48 10.62 4.28 -1.70
C ASN A 48 10.48 3.88 -3.18
N LYS A 49 9.51 3.02 -3.53
CA LYS A 49 9.24 2.65 -4.92
C LYS A 49 8.83 3.85 -5.78
N ILE A 50 8.03 4.77 -5.24
CA ILE A 50 7.67 6.01 -5.95
C ILE A 50 8.93 6.83 -6.23
N GLU A 51 9.79 7.01 -5.24
CA GLU A 51 11.04 7.79 -5.36
C GLU A 51 12.03 7.15 -6.35
N LEU A 52 12.06 5.82 -6.43
CA LEU A 52 12.89 5.06 -7.38
C LEU A 52 12.26 4.90 -8.77
N GLY A 53 11.02 5.34 -8.98
CA GLY A 53 10.28 5.12 -10.23
C GLY A 53 9.91 3.66 -10.49
N LEU A 54 9.81 2.85 -9.43
CA LEU A 54 9.44 1.43 -9.45
C LEU A 54 7.99 1.17 -9.04
N PHE A 55 7.25 2.21 -8.64
CA PHE A 55 5.85 2.11 -8.25
C PHE A 55 4.98 1.52 -9.37
N GLY A 56 4.02 0.66 -8.99
CA GLY A 56 3.11 0.01 -9.92
C GLY A 56 3.70 -1.18 -10.67
N LYS A 57 4.83 -1.74 -10.25
CA LYS A 57 5.38 -2.99 -10.78
C LYS A 57 5.23 -4.13 -9.77
N CYS A 58 4.76 -5.27 -10.25
CA CYS A 58 4.68 -6.51 -9.49
C CYS A 58 6.10 -6.94 -9.09
N GLU A 59 6.34 -7.17 -7.79
CA GLU A 59 7.65 -7.60 -7.30
C GLU A 59 8.04 -9.01 -7.73
N ILE A 60 7.03 -9.84 -8.06
CA ILE A 60 7.23 -11.24 -8.45
C ILE A 60 7.48 -11.35 -9.95
N SER A 61 6.62 -10.77 -10.79
CA SER A 61 6.69 -10.90 -12.25
C SER A 61 7.38 -9.73 -12.95
N GLY A 62 7.52 -8.57 -12.30
CA GLY A 62 8.00 -7.33 -12.91
C GLY A 62 6.97 -6.64 -13.81
N GLU A 63 5.79 -7.24 -14.00
CA GLU A 63 4.72 -6.71 -14.83
C GLU A 63 4.02 -5.51 -14.17
N PRO A 64 3.41 -4.61 -14.96
CA PRO A 64 2.63 -3.51 -14.41
C PRO A 64 1.41 -4.04 -13.64
N ILE A 65 1.19 -3.47 -12.45
CA ILE A 65 -0.02 -3.70 -11.66
C ILE A 65 -1.14 -2.80 -12.22
N PRO A 66 -2.38 -3.30 -12.39
CA PRO A 66 -3.51 -2.50 -12.88
C PRO A 66 -3.72 -1.21 -12.07
N GLU A 67 -4.05 -0.10 -12.75
CA GLU A 67 -4.26 1.21 -12.11
C GLU A 67 -5.44 1.16 -11.13
N GLU A 68 -6.51 0.43 -11.47
CA GLU A 68 -7.69 0.26 -10.62
C GLU A 68 -7.33 -0.36 -9.28
N LEU A 69 -6.38 -1.30 -9.31
CA LEU A 69 -5.89 -1.98 -8.12
C LEU A 69 -4.98 -1.07 -7.30
N LEU A 70 -4.07 -0.33 -7.93
CA LEU A 70 -3.22 0.66 -7.26
C LEU A 70 -4.03 1.81 -6.65
N ASN A 71 -5.15 2.19 -7.26
CA ASN A 71 -6.08 3.18 -6.72
C ASN A 71 -6.85 2.65 -5.51
N MET A 72 -7.06 1.33 -5.41
CA MET A 72 -7.76 0.70 -4.28
C MET A 72 -6.81 0.37 -3.13
N VAL A 73 -5.65 -0.22 -3.44
CA VAL A 73 -4.62 -0.66 -2.50
C VAL A 73 -3.26 -0.21 -3.03
N PRO A 74 -2.81 1.01 -2.71
CA PRO A 74 -1.56 1.55 -3.27
C PRO A 74 -0.32 0.82 -2.76
N THR A 75 -0.41 0.11 -1.65
CA THR A 75 0.69 -0.66 -1.04
C THR A 75 0.83 -2.08 -1.59
N ILE A 76 0.00 -2.47 -2.57
CA ILE A 76 0.05 -3.81 -3.15
C ILE A 76 1.40 -4.10 -3.84
N LYS A 77 1.94 -5.29 -3.59
CA LYS A 77 3.29 -5.66 -4.04
C LYS A 77 3.25 -6.66 -5.18
N SER A 78 2.24 -7.50 -5.24
CA SER A 78 2.15 -8.57 -6.24
C SER A 78 0.75 -8.77 -6.81
N LEU A 79 0.69 -9.31 -8.02
CA LEU A 79 -0.57 -9.77 -8.62
C LEU A 79 -1.13 -11.01 -7.91
N ASN A 80 -0.33 -11.73 -7.11
CA ASN A 80 -0.85 -12.80 -6.26
C ASN A 80 -1.67 -12.25 -5.09
N ASP A 81 -1.27 -11.10 -4.54
CA ASP A 81 -2.04 -10.39 -3.51
C ASP A 81 -3.44 -10.06 -4.04
N TYR A 82 -3.51 -9.69 -5.34
CA TYR A 82 -4.78 -9.51 -6.03
C TYR A 82 -5.60 -10.79 -6.14
N GLY A 83 -4.98 -11.92 -6.48
CA GLY A 83 -5.67 -13.21 -6.55
C GLY A 83 -6.33 -13.63 -5.23
N GLU A 84 -5.78 -13.20 -4.09
CA GLU A 84 -6.43 -13.35 -2.79
C GLU A 84 -7.58 -12.35 -2.64
N ILE A 85 -7.38 -11.08 -2.99
CA ILE A 85 -8.41 -10.03 -2.92
C ILE A 85 -9.63 -10.35 -3.82
N ASP A 86 -9.42 -10.78 -5.06
CA ASP A 86 -10.49 -11.15 -6.02
C ASP A 86 -11.33 -12.33 -5.49
N ARG A 87 -10.71 -13.31 -4.81
CA ARG A 87 -11.44 -14.40 -4.16
C ARG A 87 -12.38 -13.92 -3.05
N PHE A 88 -12.08 -12.80 -2.41
CA PHE A 88 -12.96 -12.19 -1.40
C PHE A 88 -14.06 -11.33 -2.03
N PHE A 89 -13.87 -10.80 -3.25
CA PHE A 89 -14.91 -10.12 -4.00
C PHE A 89 -15.90 -11.11 -4.63
N ARG A 90 -17.13 -11.19 -4.10
CA ARG A 90 -18.20 -12.09 -4.58
C ARG A 90 -18.71 -11.81 -6.01
N LYS A 91 -18.20 -10.78 -6.69
CA LYS A 91 -18.43 -10.47 -8.10
C LYS A 91 -17.10 -10.08 -8.70
N GLY A 92 -16.67 -10.79 -9.75
CA GLY A 92 -15.44 -10.48 -10.48
C GLY A 92 -15.45 -9.01 -10.90
N LEU A 93 -14.34 -8.32 -10.61
CA LEU A 93 -14.21 -6.87 -10.85
C LEU A 93 -14.03 -6.50 -12.33
N PHE A 94 -14.34 -7.42 -13.25
CA PHE A 94 -14.29 -7.21 -14.69
C PHE A 94 -15.64 -7.55 -15.34
N HIS A 95 -16.22 -6.55 -16.01
CA HIS A 95 -17.22 -6.73 -17.07
C HIS A 95 -16.79 -5.89 -18.27
#